data_AF-A0A9E2JIF1-F1
#
_entry.id   AF-A0A9E2JIF1-F1
#
_cell.length_a   1.000
_cell.length_b   1.000
_cell.length_c   1.000
_cell.angle_alpha   90.00
_cell.angle_beta   90.00
_cell.angle_gamma   90.00
#
_symmetry.space_group_name_H-M   'P 1'
#
loop_
_entity.id
_entity.type
_entity.pdbx_description
1 polymer ?
#
loop_
_entity_poly.entity_id
_entity_poly.type
_entity_poly.pdbx_seq_one_letter_code
_entity_poly.pdbx_strand_id
1 'polypeptide(L)'
;MSASKVLKLIAIMVVATLGFCWGSTASAQVSGCIQCHTDESRLKAITDKLGPRGATMDGKAPMPRYKRVLVEKAFLEDENHGKLGCQECHKGNPDNVTFETAHDGVVLEPSFPAAASCADCHDKETENYRNGLHHTIRGMKKAIEVRVNPDPAVRERVHQASIQCARCHGTCGQCHVKRPIQQGGGLLSGHFFKGAASMTDSCQGCHTSLVSEYMGRTGGAAKPDIHFELNEYKCQDCHTEDQFHGGKKSPGSMYDKAEGPTCVSCHEEIYMDKGENKKIHGMHKDKVSCQVCHAQAYTNCASCHLTRDWGKDKYKSWIDFKIGLNPNQSEAHPERMVTLRHVPVTPNMFDEYVADGLTNFDAAPTWKMTTPHNIRRKTTQNSNCNNCHGYNNRKLYLMRGDVEPDLRKANRPVMVPPARVPGPIKD
;
A
#
# COMPACT_ATOMS: atom_id res chain seq x y z
N MET A 1 78.64 -21.54 -13.33
CA MET A 1 78.87 -20.69 -14.52
C MET A 1 77.67 -20.89 -15.43
N SER A 2 76.70 -19.97 -15.41
CA SER A 2 76.54 -18.89 -16.41
C SER A 2 76.19 -19.49 -17.80
N ALA A 3 75.11 -19.16 -18.51
CA ALA A 3 74.31 -17.94 -18.52
C ALA A 3 72.97 -18.16 -19.25
N SER A 4 72.02 -17.26 -18.99
CA SER A 4 71.14 -16.62 -19.97
C SER A 4 69.99 -17.44 -20.61
N LYS A 5 68.81 -17.36 -20.00
CA LYS A 5 67.55 -17.19 -20.74
C LYS A 5 66.81 -15.96 -20.21
N VAL A 6 66.86 -14.93 -21.03
CA VAL A 6 66.17 -13.65 -20.91
C VAL A 6 64.67 -13.89 -21.09
N LEU A 7 63.86 -13.59 -20.07
CA LEU A 7 62.43 -13.32 -20.25
C LEU A 7 62.20 -11.86 -19.86
N LYS A 8 61.97 -11.02 -20.86
CA LYS A 8 61.61 -9.61 -20.70
C LYS A 8 60.23 -9.53 -20.05
N LEU A 9 60.16 -9.12 -18.78
CA LEU A 9 58.95 -8.55 -18.20
C LEU A 9 58.75 -7.16 -18.79
N ILE A 10 57.80 -7.03 -19.72
CA ILE A 10 57.25 -5.74 -20.11
C ILE A 10 56.23 -5.38 -19.03
N ALA A 11 56.63 -4.54 -18.08
CA ALA A 11 55.70 -3.84 -17.21
C ALA A 11 55.00 -2.77 -18.06
N ILE A 12 53.81 -3.08 -18.57
CA ILE A 12 52.91 -2.07 -19.11
C ILE A 12 52.36 -1.30 -17.92
N MET A 13 52.97 -0.16 -17.59
CA MET A 13 52.30 0.89 -16.83
C MET A 13 51.15 1.41 -17.71
N VAL A 14 49.96 0.82 -17.54
CA VAL A 14 48.73 1.54 -17.88
C VAL A 14 48.57 2.60 -16.80
N VAL A 15 49.11 3.78 -17.05
CA VAL A 15 48.63 5.00 -16.41
C VAL A 15 47.21 5.18 -16.92
N ALA A 16 46.25 4.56 -16.23
CA ALA A 16 44.87 4.97 -16.33
C ALA A 16 44.83 6.38 -15.74
N THR A 17 45.00 7.38 -16.59
CA THR A 17 44.41 8.68 -16.36
C THR A 17 42.92 8.43 -16.23
N LEU A 18 42.47 8.16 -14.99
CA LEU A 18 41.12 8.46 -14.55
C LEU A 18 40.99 9.98 -14.68
N GLY A 19 40.75 10.41 -15.92
CA GLY A 19 40.05 11.65 -16.16
C GLY A 19 38.73 11.48 -15.44
N PHE A 20 38.63 12.06 -14.24
CA PHE A 20 37.38 12.48 -13.67
C PHE A 20 36.79 13.46 -14.68
N CYS A 21 36.07 12.93 -15.68
CA CYS A 21 35.11 13.70 -16.43
C CYS A 21 34.01 14.05 -15.43
N TRP A 22 34.19 15.17 -14.74
CA TRP A 22 33.07 16.01 -14.37
C TRP A 22 32.45 16.45 -15.71
N GLY A 23 31.65 15.59 -16.32
CA GLY A 23 30.63 16.07 -17.23
C GLY A 23 29.78 16.99 -16.38
N SER A 24 29.92 18.29 -16.59
CA SER A 24 28.99 19.28 -16.04
C SER A 24 27.62 18.85 -16.52
N THR A 25 26.85 18.18 -15.66
CA THR A 25 25.50 17.80 -16.03
C THR A 25 24.72 19.09 -16.12
N ALA A 26 24.21 19.35 -17.32
CA ALA A 26 23.45 20.55 -17.60
C ALA A 26 22.16 20.51 -16.75
N SER A 27 21.92 21.55 -15.96
CA SER A 27 20.72 21.71 -15.11
C SER A 27 19.41 21.52 -15.91
N ALA A 28 18.30 21.17 -15.24
CA ALA A 28 16.99 21.07 -15.91
C ALA A 28 16.64 22.34 -16.68
N GLN A 29 17.07 23.52 -16.20
CA GLN A 29 16.86 24.82 -16.84
C GLN A 29 17.40 24.92 -18.27
N VAL A 30 18.41 24.12 -18.62
CA VAL A 30 19.05 24.16 -19.94
C VAL A 30 18.76 22.90 -20.77
N SER A 31 17.92 21.98 -20.27
CA SER A 31 17.55 20.76 -20.97
C SER A 31 16.60 21.03 -22.15
N GLY A 32 16.82 20.42 -23.32
CA GLY A 32 15.83 20.52 -24.42
C GLY A 32 14.47 19.89 -24.06
N CYS A 33 14.41 19.01 -23.06
CA CYS A 33 13.16 18.43 -22.55
C CYS A 33 12.15 19.49 -22.08
N ILE A 34 12.62 20.56 -21.44
CA ILE A 34 11.72 21.59 -20.88
C ILE A 34 11.03 22.42 -21.98
N GLN A 35 11.57 22.45 -23.20
CA GLN A 35 10.93 23.10 -24.35
C GLN A 35 9.61 22.43 -24.76
N CYS A 36 9.42 21.17 -24.37
CA CYS A 36 8.17 20.44 -24.56
C CYS A 36 7.39 20.35 -23.24
N HIS A 37 8.07 19.97 -22.15
CA HIS A 37 7.42 19.61 -20.91
C HIS A 37 6.95 20.78 -20.06
N THR A 38 7.32 22.02 -20.40
CA THR A 38 6.76 23.23 -19.75
C THR A 38 5.78 24.00 -20.64
N ASP A 39 5.52 23.51 -21.86
CA ASP A 39 4.60 24.11 -22.82
C ASP A 39 3.27 23.33 -22.85
N GLU A 40 2.29 23.84 -22.09
CA GLU A 40 0.96 23.25 -22.02
C GLU A 40 0.27 23.17 -23.39
N SER A 41 0.41 24.20 -24.23
CA SER A 41 -0.25 24.25 -25.54
C SER A 41 0.33 23.19 -26.47
N ARG A 42 1.65 23.04 -26.50
CA ARG A 42 2.34 22.00 -27.27
C ARG A 42 1.96 20.60 -26.78
N LEU A 43 1.93 20.37 -25.46
CA LEU A 43 1.52 19.08 -24.90
C LEU A 43 0.03 18.76 -25.18
N LYS A 44 -0.87 19.74 -25.14
CA LYS A 44 -2.27 19.55 -25.57
C LYS A 44 -2.33 19.11 -27.03
N ALA A 45 -1.69 19.84 -27.93
CA ALA A 45 -1.68 19.53 -29.36
C ALA A 45 -1.15 18.12 -29.68
N ILE A 46 -0.16 17.65 -28.91
CA ILE A 46 0.36 16.28 -29.01
C ILE A 46 -0.65 15.26 -28.46
N THR A 47 -1.18 15.52 -27.27
CA THR A 47 -1.95 14.51 -26.52
C THR A 47 -3.42 14.42 -26.89
N ASP A 48 -4.02 15.44 -27.48
CA ASP A 48 -5.40 15.43 -28.00
C ASP A 48 -5.59 14.33 -29.05
N LYS A 49 -4.51 13.98 -29.78
CA LYS A 49 -4.50 12.89 -30.77
C LYS A 49 -4.47 11.49 -30.15
N LEU A 50 -4.25 11.36 -28.84
CA LEU A 50 -4.01 10.07 -28.18
C LEU A 50 -5.19 9.54 -27.35
N GLY A 51 -6.26 10.33 -27.15
CA GLY A 51 -7.45 9.97 -26.34
C GLY A 51 -7.16 9.67 -24.86
N PRO A 52 -8.16 9.67 -23.95
CA PRO A 52 -7.93 9.29 -22.55
C PRO A 52 -7.52 7.81 -22.39
N ARG A 53 -6.64 7.50 -21.43
CA ARG A 53 -6.26 6.12 -21.06
C ARG A 53 -7.14 5.61 -19.91
N GLY A 54 -8.09 4.72 -20.20
CA GLY A 54 -8.83 3.92 -19.22
C GLY A 54 -9.62 4.71 -18.16
N ALA A 55 -10.23 3.99 -17.22
CA ALA A 55 -10.80 4.56 -16.00
C ALA A 55 -9.84 4.35 -14.81
N THR A 56 -9.93 5.19 -13.78
CA THR A 56 -9.24 4.98 -12.51
C THR A 56 -9.94 3.92 -11.67
N MET A 57 -9.26 3.36 -10.67
CA MET A 57 -9.85 2.37 -9.73
C MET A 57 -11.14 2.87 -9.05
N ASP A 58 -11.24 4.17 -8.79
CA ASP A 58 -12.42 4.78 -8.19
C ASP A 58 -13.51 5.17 -9.23
N GLY A 59 -13.38 4.70 -10.48
CA GLY A 59 -14.35 4.92 -11.56
C GLY A 59 -14.35 6.34 -12.12
N LYS A 60 -13.41 7.19 -11.72
CA LYS A 60 -13.30 8.56 -12.22
C LYS A 60 -12.56 8.63 -13.56
N ALA A 61 -12.80 9.73 -14.27
CA ALA A 61 -12.00 10.07 -15.42
C ALA A 61 -10.55 10.33 -14.98
N PRO A 62 -9.55 9.76 -15.67
CA PRO A 62 -8.16 9.98 -15.32
C PRO A 62 -7.74 11.40 -15.73
N MET A 63 -6.66 11.90 -15.14
CA MET A 63 -6.13 13.24 -15.44
C MET A 63 -5.89 13.42 -16.96
N PRO A 64 -6.14 14.60 -17.56
CA PRO A 64 -5.79 14.87 -18.95
C PRO A 64 -4.32 14.55 -19.24
N ARG A 65 -4.02 13.91 -20.37
CA ARG A 65 -2.67 13.39 -20.66
C ARG A 65 -1.59 14.47 -20.60
N TYR A 66 -1.83 15.65 -21.17
CA TYR A 66 -0.87 16.75 -21.12
C TYR A 66 -0.49 17.12 -19.67
N LYS A 67 -1.47 17.18 -18.75
CA LYS A 67 -1.22 17.49 -17.32
C LYS A 67 -0.39 16.40 -16.63
N ARG A 68 -0.41 15.16 -17.12
CA ARG A 68 0.35 14.07 -16.49
C ARG A 68 1.86 14.22 -16.64
N VAL A 69 2.31 15.04 -17.59
CA VAL A 69 3.72 15.23 -17.93
C VAL A 69 4.12 16.72 -18.03
N LEU A 70 3.22 17.63 -17.64
CA LEU A 70 3.47 19.06 -17.61
C LEU A 70 4.27 19.40 -16.35
N VAL A 71 5.53 19.77 -16.55
CA VAL A 71 6.42 20.31 -15.52
C VAL A 71 6.10 21.79 -15.34
N GLU A 72 5.86 22.20 -14.09
CA GLU A 72 5.66 23.61 -13.79
C GLU A 72 7.00 24.36 -13.92
N LYS A 73 6.99 25.51 -14.57
CA LYS A 73 8.23 26.29 -14.78
C LYS A 73 8.93 26.64 -13.46
N ALA A 74 8.16 26.87 -12.39
CA ALA A 74 8.69 27.15 -11.06
C ALA A 74 9.52 25.98 -10.48
N PHE A 75 9.30 24.74 -10.92
CA PHE A 75 10.13 23.60 -10.51
C PHE A 75 11.58 23.75 -10.98
N LEU A 76 11.82 24.44 -12.09
CA LEU A 76 13.17 24.65 -12.60
C LEU A 76 14.03 25.53 -11.68
N GLU A 77 13.40 26.27 -10.78
CA GLU A 77 14.06 27.07 -9.74
C GLU A 77 14.24 26.32 -8.42
N ASP A 78 13.77 25.06 -8.32
CA ASP A 78 13.96 24.23 -7.13
C ASP A 78 15.46 23.99 -6.90
N GLU A 79 15.92 24.32 -5.69
CA GLU A 79 17.35 24.33 -5.39
C GLU A 79 17.99 22.93 -5.31
N ASN A 80 17.16 21.88 -5.25
CA ASN A 80 17.58 20.50 -5.09
C ASN A 80 17.43 19.73 -6.41
N HIS A 81 16.21 19.34 -6.76
CA HIS A 81 15.90 18.50 -7.92
C HIS A 81 15.85 19.30 -9.22
N GLY A 82 15.44 20.57 -9.18
CA GLY A 82 15.36 21.45 -10.36
C GLY A 82 16.73 21.76 -10.98
N LYS A 83 17.81 21.65 -10.19
CA LYS A 83 19.19 21.84 -10.65
C LYS A 83 19.80 20.63 -11.37
N LEU A 84 19.16 19.46 -11.27
CA LEU A 84 19.65 18.24 -11.92
C LEU A 84 19.12 18.16 -13.35
N GLY A 85 19.95 17.71 -14.30
CA GLY A 85 19.48 17.47 -15.66
C GLY A 85 18.38 16.40 -15.69
N CYS A 86 17.33 16.59 -16.49
CA CYS A 86 16.20 15.64 -16.56
C CYS A 86 16.69 14.20 -16.84
N GLN A 87 17.68 14.06 -17.70
CA GLN A 87 18.30 12.81 -18.12
C GLN A 87 19.08 12.08 -17.03
N GLU A 88 19.46 12.75 -15.94
CA GLU A 88 20.14 12.09 -14.83
C GLU A 88 19.23 11.01 -14.20
N CYS A 89 17.98 11.40 -13.95
CA CYS A 89 16.94 10.51 -13.42
C CYS A 89 16.19 9.76 -14.51
N HIS A 90 15.79 10.47 -15.57
CA HIS A 90 14.87 9.95 -16.60
C HIS A 90 15.56 9.38 -17.83
N LYS A 91 16.88 9.48 -17.95
CA LYS A 91 17.63 9.09 -19.17
C LYS A 91 17.07 9.82 -20.40
N GLY A 92 17.10 9.21 -21.58
CA GLY A 92 16.73 9.87 -22.82
C GLY A 92 17.80 10.84 -23.33
N ASN A 93 17.46 11.54 -24.41
CA ASN A 93 18.36 12.48 -25.06
C ASN A 93 17.76 13.90 -25.07
N PRO A 94 18.25 14.80 -24.21
CA PRO A 94 17.73 16.17 -24.12
C PRO A 94 18.10 17.04 -25.33
N ASP A 95 19.06 16.64 -26.16
CA ASP A 95 19.51 17.42 -27.32
C ASP A 95 18.68 17.12 -28.58
N ASN A 96 17.81 16.09 -28.52
CA ASN A 96 16.94 15.70 -29.61
C ASN A 96 15.62 16.50 -29.63
N VAL A 97 15.13 16.81 -30.84
CA VAL A 97 13.95 17.68 -31.04
C VAL A 97 12.66 16.93 -31.40
N THR A 98 12.73 15.62 -31.66
CA THR A 98 11.56 14.80 -31.96
C THR A 98 11.13 13.99 -30.75
N PHE A 99 9.83 13.69 -30.64
CA PHE A 99 9.31 12.90 -29.53
C PHE A 99 9.98 11.53 -29.48
N GLU A 100 10.11 10.85 -30.61
CA GLU A 100 10.65 9.50 -30.70
C GLU A 100 12.13 9.47 -30.29
N THR A 101 12.96 10.38 -30.81
CA THR A 101 14.41 10.35 -30.56
C THR A 101 14.79 10.96 -29.21
N ALA A 102 14.00 11.90 -28.67
CA ALA A 102 14.21 12.43 -27.32
C ALA A 102 13.82 11.41 -26.24
N HIS A 103 12.77 10.61 -26.49
CA HIS A 103 12.28 9.60 -25.56
C HIS A 103 12.92 8.22 -25.70
N ASP A 104 13.85 8.03 -26.63
CA ASP A 104 14.56 6.76 -26.76
C ASP A 104 15.33 6.45 -25.47
N GLY A 105 15.05 5.29 -24.87
CA GLY A 105 15.61 4.89 -23.58
C GLY A 105 15.12 5.68 -22.35
N VAL A 106 14.07 6.51 -22.44
CA VAL A 106 13.53 7.23 -21.28
C VAL A 106 12.97 6.28 -20.23
N VAL A 107 13.39 6.51 -18.99
CA VAL A 107 12.87 5.89 -17.78
C VAL A 107 11.71 6.73 -17.25
N LEU A 108 10.49 6.23 -17.43
CA LEU A 108 9.26 6.92 -17.01
C LEU A 108 9.10 7.03 -15.49
N GLU A 109 9.68 6.10 -14.74
CA GLU A 109 9.57 6.04 -13.28
C GLU A 109 10.93 5.69 -12.66
N PRO A 110 11.76 6.70 -12.35
CA PRO A 110 13.14 6.50 -11.88
C PRO A 110 13.27 5.72 -10.56
N SER A 111 12.18 5.60 -9.79
CA SER A 111 12.14 4.85 -8.54
C SER A 111 11.58 3.44 -8.66
N PHE A 112 11.26 2.97 -9.88
CA PHE A 112 10.79 1.62 -10.15
C PHE A 112 11.80 0.80 -10.99
N PRO A 113 12.01 -0.49 -10.70
CA PRO A 113 11.57 -1.22 -9.50
C PRO A 113 12.46 -0.92 -8.28
N ALA A 114 13.61 -0.26 -8.47
CA ALA A 114 14.52 0.15 -7.43
C ALA A 114 14.82 1.65 -7.53
N ALA A 115 14.95 2.32 -6.39
CA ALA A 115 15.20 3.77 -6.31
C ALA A 115 16.68 4.14 -6.48
N ALA A 116 17.37 3.52 -7.44
CA ALA A 116 18.81 3.74 -7.65
C ALA A 116 19.12 5.22 -7.96
N SER A 117 18.30 5.88 -8.79
CA SER A 117 18.47 7.31 -9.11
C SER A 117 18.30 8.25 -7.90
N CYS A 118 17.73 7.77 -6.80
CA CYS A 118 17.54 8.54 -5.57
C CYS A 118 18.64 8.26 -4.54
N ALA A 119 19.35 7.12 -4.66
CA ALA A 119 20.22 6.60 -3.62
C ALA A 119 21.47 7.45 -3.39
N ASP A 120 21.90 8.23 -4.38
CA ASP A 120 23.07 9.11 -4.25
C ASP A 120 22.84 10.26 -3.27
N CYS A 121 21.58 10.64 -3.00
CA CYS A 121 21.21 11.70 -2.05
C CYS A 121 20.31 11.22 -0.91
N HIS A 122 19.61 10.09 -1.09
CA HIS A 122 18.65 9.50 -0.14
C HIS A 122 19.03 8.03 0.17
N ASP A 123 20.30 7.79 0.48
CA ASP A 123 20.84 6.44 0.70
C ASP A 123 20.11 5.69 1.81
N LYS A 124 19.87 6.33 2.93
CA LYS A 124 19.16 5.78 4.09
C LYS A 124 17.73 5.39 3.74
N GLU A 125 16.96 6.29 3.13
CA GLU A 125 15.56 6.04 2.78
C GLU A 125 15.48 4.93 1.75
N THR A 126 16.37 4.92 0.75
CA THR A 126 16.38 3.87 -0.28
C THR A 126 16.79 2.50 0.26
N GLU A 127 17.71 2.43 1.23
CA GLU A 127 18.08 1.19 1.92
C GLU A 127 16.91 0.64 2.74
N ASN A 128 16.28 1.48 3.55
CA ASN A 128 15.12 1.11 4.37
C ASN A 128 13.95 0.65 3.49
N TYR A 129 13.70 1.38 2.40
CA TYR A 129 12.59 1.14 1.48
C TYR A 129 12.61 -0.25 0.87
N ARG A 130 13.79 -0.77 0.52
CA ARG A 130 13.97 -2.13 -0.01
C ARG A 130 13.41 -3.22 0.90
N ASN A 131 13.31 -2.97 2.19
CA ASN A 131 12.76 -3.92 3.16
C ASN A 131 11.29 -3.62 3.54
N GLY A 132 10.77 -2.45 3.17
CA GLY A 132 9.42 -1.99 3.50
C GLY A 132 8.32 -2.82 2.82
N LEU A 133 7.12 -2.84 3.42
CA LEU A 133 5.96 -3.56 2.87
C LEU A 133 5.42 -2.90 1.59
N HIS A 134 5.54 -1.57 1.47
CA HIS A 134 5.14 -0.85 0.26
C HIS A 134 6.01 -1.18 -0.95
N HIS A 135 7.28 -1.59 -0.73
CA HIS A 135 8.17 -2.05 -1.78
C HIS A 135 8.00 -3.55 -2.05
N THR A 136 8.03 -4.36 -0.99
CA THR A 136 8.12 -5.83 -1.11
C THR A 136 6.78 -6.52 -1.33
N ILE A 137 5.67 -5.85 -0.99
CA ILE A 137 4.31 -6.40 -0.89
C ILE A 137 4.22 -7.76 -0.17
N ARG A 138 5.16 -8.01 0.74
CA ARG A 138 5.39 -9.35 1.29
C ARG A 138 4.16 -9.94 1.96
N GLY A 139 3.32 -9.11 2.57
CA GLY A 139 2.05 -9.53 3.17
C GLY A 139 1.07 -10.12 2.15
N MET A 140 0.94 -9.49 0.97
CA MET A 140 0.10 -10.02 -0.12
C MET A 140 0.71 -11.30 -0.70
N LYS A 141 2.01 -11.28 -0.98
CA LYS A 141 2.72 -12.46 -1.50
C LYS A 141 2.56 -13.66 -0.56
N LYS A 142 2.91 -13.52 0.72
CA LYS A 142 2.77 -14.58 1.72
C LYS A 142 1.33 -15.11 1.82
N ALA A 143 0.33 -14.23 1.72
CA ALA A 143 -1.07 -14.63 1.78
C ALA A 143 -1.50 -15.52 0.59
N ILE A 144 -0.90 -15.33 -0.59
CA ILE A 144 -1.09 -16.22 -1.74
C ILE A 144 -0.27 -17.48 -1.55
N GLU A 145 1.02 -17.35 -1.24
CA GLU A 145 2.00 -18.45 -1.13
C GLU A 145 1.54 -19.62 -0.26
N VAL A 146 0.89 -19.35 0.87
CA VAL A 146 0.41 -20.41 1.77
C VAL A 146 -0.66 -21.31 1.13
N ARG A 147 -1.31 -20.84 0.06
CA ARG A 147 -2.39 -21.55 -0.66
C ARG A 147 -1.95 -22.14 -2.00
N VAL A 148 -0.79 -21.73 -2.53
CA VAL A 148 -0.36 -22.09 -3.89
C VAL A 148 -0.17 -23.60 -4.02
N ASN A 149 -0.50 -24.11 -5.21
CA ASN A 149 -0.22 -25.48 -5.59
C ASN A 149 1.28 -25.82 -5.43
N PRO A 150 1.63 -26.96 -4.82
CA PRO A 150 3.03 -27.35 -4.66
C PRO A 150 3.73 -27.71 -5.98
N ASP A 151 2.98 -27.96 -7.07
CA ASP A 151 3.57 -28.21 -8.39
C ASP A 151 4.40 -27.00 -8.87
N PRO A 152 5.69 -27.17 -9.20
CA PRO A 152 6.56 -26.07 -9.60
C PRO A 152 6.09 -25.29 -10.84
N ALA A 153 5.51 -25.96 -11.84
CA ALA A 153 5.04 -25.32 -13.06
C ALA A 153 3.77 -24.50 -12.80
N VAL A 154 2.86 -25.00 -11.96
CA VAL A 154 1.67 -24.24 -11.54
C VAL A 154 2.07 -23.04 -10.69
N ARG A 155 2.99 -23.24 -9.74
CA ARG A 155 3.50 -22.21 -8.85
C ARG A 155 4.14 -21.05 -9.63
N GLU A 156 4.96 -21.36 -10.63
CA GLU A 156 5.56 -20.35 -11.51
C GLU A 156 4.48 -19.54 -12.24
N ARG A 157 3.45 -20.20 -12.80
CA ARG A 157 2.33 -19.51 -13.46
C ARG A 157 1.58 -18.57 -12.50
N VAL A 158 1.34 -19.00 -11.26
CA VAL A 158 0.73 -18.14 -10.22
C VAL A 158 1.62 -16.93 -9.91
N HIS A 159 2.93 -17.11 -9.81
CA HIS A 159 3.87 -16.00 -9.57
C HIS A 159 3.89 -15.01 -10.72
N GLN A 160 3.89 -15.48 -11.96
CA GLN A 160 3.79 -14.62 -13.14
C GLN A 160 2.47 -13.85 -13.17
N ALA A 161 1.35 -14.50 -12.84
CA ALA A 161 0.04 -13.83 -12.73
C ALA A 161 0.00 -12.81 -11.57
N SER A 162 0.74 -13.06 -10.50
CA SER A 162 0.80 -12.18 -9.32
C SER A 162 1.47 -10.82 -9.60
N ILE A 163 2.10 -10.62 -10.78
CA ILE A 163 2.57 -9.29 -11.20
C ILE A 163 1.44 -8.26 -11.30
N GLN A 164 0.20 -8.72 -11.48
CA GLN A 164 -0.97 -7.84 -11.44
C GLN A 164 -1.12 -7.17 -10.05
N CYS A 165 -0.81 -7.91 -8.97
CA CYS A 165 -0.75 -7.36 -7.61
C CYS A 165 0.40 -6.36 -7.46
N ALA A 166 1.45 -6.50 -8.26
CA ALA A 166 2.65 -5.66 -8.18
C ALA A 166 2.39 -4.20 -8.58
N ARG A 167 1.25 -3.92 -9.23
CA ARG A 167 0.82 -2.54 -9.48
C ARG A 167 0.76 -1.74 -8.18
N CYS A 168 0.31 -2.35 -7.08
CA CYS A 168 0.21 -1.71 -5.77
C CYS A 168 1.55 -1.57 -5.03
N HIS A 169 2.67 -1.96 -5.63
CA HIS A 169 3.97 -1.56 -5.12
C HIS A 169 4.04 -0.04 -5.18
N GLY A 170 4.32 0.58 -4.04
CA GLY A 170 4.66 1.99 -4.03
C GLY A 170 5.99 2.22 -4.75
N THR A 171 6.30 3.48 -5.00
CA THR A 171 7.63 3.98 -5.34
C THR A 171 7.78 5.36 -4.72
N CYS A 172 9.00 5.89 -4.61
CA CYS A 172 9.19 7.27 -4.15
C CYS A 172 8.35 8.24 -5.01
N GLY A 173 8.33 8.01 -6.33
CA GLY A 173 7.56 8.81 -7.27
C GLY A 173 6.05 8.75 -7.01
N GLN A 174 5.47 7.57 -6.78
CA GLN A 174 4.02 7.40 -6.59
C GLN A 174 3.47 7.99 -5.30
N CYS A 175 4.33 8.25 -4.31
CA CYS A 175 3.94 8.92 -3.08
C CYS A 175 4.18 10.44 -3.16
N HIS A 176 5.35 10.83 -3.67
CA HIS A 176 5.87 12.19 -3.51
C HIS A 176 5.79 13.06 -4.78
N VAL A 177 5.65 12.49 -5.98
CA VAL A 177 5.77 13.25 -7.26
C VAL A 177 4.56 13.09 -8.17
N LYS A 178 4.05 11.87 -8.30
CA LYS A 178 2.95 11.49 -9.21
C LYS A 178 1.92 10.65 -8.49
N ARG A 179 0.70 10.67 -9.02
CA ARG A 179 -0.37 9.75 -8.63
C ARG A 179 0.03 8.30 -8.98
N PRO A 180 -0.42 7.29 -8.22
CA PRO A 180 -0.23 5.89 -8.55
C PRO A 180 -0.81 5.52 -9.92
N ILE A 181 -0.24 4.50 -10.56
CA ILE A 181 -0.62 4.10 -11.92
C ILE A 181 -2.10 3.65 -12.02
N GLN A 182 -2.64 3.08 -10.94
CA GLN A 182 -4.02 2.64 -10.77
C GLN A 182 -5.03 3.79 -10.75
N GLN A 183 -4.56 5.00 -10.39
CA GLN A 183 -5.35 6.23 -10.44
C GLN A 183 -5.12 6.99 -11.75
N GLY A 184 -4.60 6.31 -12.78
CA GLY A 184 -4.31 6.89 -14.08
C GLY A 184 -3.01 7.68 -14.14
N GLY A 185 -2.24 7.75 -13.04
CA GLY A 185 -0.98 8.48 -12.98
C GLY A 185 -1.11 9.99 -13.14
N GLY A 186 0.03 10.63 -13.39
CA GLY A 186 0.15 12.09 -13.57
C GLY A 186 0.74 12.80 -12.37
N LEU A 187 1.39 13.93 -12.62
CA LEU A 187 2.10 14.71 -11.60
C LEU A 187 1.12 15.28 -10.56
N LEU A 188 1.51 15.23 -9.29
CA LEU A 188 0.72 15.75 -8.17
C LEU A 188 0.73 17.28 -8.12
N SER A 189 1.83 17.89 -8.56
CA SER A 189 2.08 19.33 -8.48
C SER A 189 3.22 19.70 -9.41
N GLY A 190 3.04 19.64 -10.73
CA GLY A 190 4.03 20.17 -11.66
C GLY A 190 5.46 19.62 -11.58
N HIS A 191 5.63 18.38 -11.11
CA HIS A 191 6.92 17.71 -10.83
C HIS A 191 7.65 18.11 -9.54
N PHE A 192 7.04 18.92 -8.67
CA PHE A 192 7.54 19.13 -7.32
C PHE A 192 7.48 17.85 -6.48
N PHE A 193 8.52 17.65 -5.66
CA PHE A 193 8.64 16.55 -4.72
C PHE A 193 8.00 16.97 -3.40
N LYS A 194 6.88 16.32 -3.04
CA LYS A 194 6.16 16.59 -1.79
C LYS A 194 6.79 15.81 -0.64
N GLY A 195 7.14 16.48 0.46
CA GLY A 195 7.58 15.79 1.68
C GLY A 195 6.52 14.83 2.24
N ALA A 196 5.28 15.30 2.36
CA ALA A 196 4.14 14.48 2.78
C ALA A 196 3.27 14.04 1.60
N ALA A 197 3.00 12.74 1.50
CA ALA A 197 2.11 12.17 0.49
C ALA A 197 0.64 12.60 0.69
N SER A 198 -0.08 12.81 -0.42
CA SER A 198 -1.50 13.15 -0.40
C SER A 198 -2.35 11.93 -0.05
N MET A 199 -3.28 12.08 0.89
CA MET A 199 -4.22 10.99 1.21
C MET A 199 -5.09 10.61 0.02
N THR A 200 -5.61 11.60 -0.71
CA THR A 200 -6.56 11.39 -1.82
C THR A 200 -5.87 11.06 -3.13
N ASP A 201 -4.71 11.66 -3.38
CA ASP A 201 -4.04 11.52 -4.69
C ASP A 201 -2.95 10.44 -4.69
N SER A 202 -2.42 10.10 -3.51
CA SER A 202 -1.40 9.05 -3.34
C SER A 202 -1.99 7.83 -2.62
N CYS A 203 -2.33 7.93 -1.33
CA CYS A 203 -2.70 6.77 -0.50
C CYS A 203 -3.96 6.05 -1.01
N GLN A 204 -4.99 6.80 -1.38
CA GLN A 204 -6.27 6.27 -1.87
C GLN A 204 -6.12 5.44 -3.15
N GLY A 205 -5.05 5.62 -3.92
CA GLY A 205 -4.81 4.84 -5.14
C GLY A 205 -4.60 3.35 -4.90
N CYS A 206 -4.11 2.98 -3.72
CA CYS A 206 -3.95 1.58 -3.30
C CYS A 206 -4.85 1.23 -2.11
N HIS A 207 -5.09 2.18 -1.20
CA HIS A 207 -5.90 1.99 0.01
C HIS A 207 -7.34 2.51 -0.15
N THR A 208 -7.94 2.34 -1.33
CA THR A 208 -9.21 2.98 -1.72
C THR A 208 -10.32 2.82 -0.68
N SER A 209 -10.68 1.58 -0.33
CA SER A 209 -11.76 1.32 0.63
C SER A 209 -11.45 1.86 2.02
N LEU A 210 -10.18 1.80 2.46
CA LEU A 210 -9.79 2.28 3.78
C LEU A 210 -9.84 3.82 3.88
N VAL A 211 -9.35 4.52 2.85
CA VAL A 211 -9.46 5.99 2.80
C VAL A 211 -10.93 6.42 2.72
N SER A 212 -11.75 5.68 1.96
CA SER A 212 -13.19 5.92 1.95
C SER A 212 -13.83 5.69 3.32
N GLU A 213 -13.46 4.64 4.06
CA GLU A 213 -13.96 4.41 5.42
C GLU A 213 -13.55 5.55 6.37
N TYR A 214 -12.28 5.95 6.32
CA TYR A 214 -11.70 7.00 7.16
C TYR A 214 -12.39 8.35 6.96
N MET A 215 -12.70 8.68 5.70
CA MET A 215 -13.37 9.93 5.35
C MET A 215 -14.90 9.82 5.39
N GLY A 216 -15.49 8.69 5.83
CA GLY A 216 -16.95 8.50 5.88
C GLY A 216 -17.63 8.46 4.50
N ARG A 217 -16.89 8.03 3.48
CA ARG A 217 -17.33 7.92 2.07
C ARG A 217 -17.74 6.51 1.68
N THR A 218 -17.78 5.57 2.61
CA THR A 218 -18.42 4.27 2.41
C THR A 218 -19.92 4.42 2.60
N GLY A 219 -20.72 4.00 1.62
CA GLY A 219 -22.17 4.12 1.66
C GLY A 219 -22.82 3.54 2.93
N GLY A 220 -24.08 3.90 3.17
CA GLY A 220 -24.78 3.60 4.44
C GLY A 220 -24.71 4.77 5.42
N ALA A 221 -24.91 4.49 6.72
CA ALA A 221 -24.91 5.50 7.79
C ALA A 221 -23.51 5.76 8.41
N ALA A 222 -22.44 5.38 7.72
CA ALA A 222 -21.07 5.48 8.24
C ALA A 222 -20.64 6.95 8.32
N LYS A 223 -20.21 7.38 9.51
CA LYS A 223 -19.60 8.70 9.73
C LYS A 223 -18.09 8.62 9.50
N PRO A 224 -17.43 9.75 9.16
CA PRO A 224 -15.98 9.79 9.14
C PRO A 224 -15.37 9.37 10.48
N ASP A 225 -14.14 8.87 10.43
CA ASP A 225 -13.34 8.62 11.62
C ASP A 225 -13.25 9.89 12.46
N ILE A 226 -13.36 9.76 13.79
CA ILE A 226 -13.38 10.91 14.70
C ILE A 226 -12.09 11.73 14.64
N HIS A 227 -10.95 11.10 14.36
CA HIS A 227 -9.66 11.79 14.23
C HIS A 227 -9.62 12.64 12.95
N PHE A 228 -10.24 12.16 11.88
CA PHE A 228 -10.41 12.92 10.64
C PHE A 228 -11.45 14.03 10.80
N GLU A 229 -12.63 13.73 11.37
CA GLU A 229 -13.73 14.68 11.49
C GLU A 229 -13.35 15.90 12.33
N LEU A 230 -12.65 15.70 13.46
CA LEU A 230 -12.37 16.79 14.40
C LEU A 230 -11.08 17.54 14.10
N ASN A 231 -10.07 16.85 13.58
CA ASN A 231 -8.71 17.40 13.48
C ASN A 231 -8.11 17.29 12.08
N GLU A 232 -8.87 16.76 11.11
CA GLU A 232 -8.42 16.51 9.74
C GLU A 232 -7.12 15.69 9.66
N TYR A 233 -6.88 14.81 10.65
CA TYR A 233 -5.67 14.01 10.72
C TYR A 233 -5.40 13.29 9.40
N LYS A 234 -4.14 13.32 9.00
CA LYS A 234 -3.58 12.62 7.86
C LYS A 234 -3.07 11.25 8.31
N CYS A 235 -2.84 10.35 7.36
CA CYS A 235 -2.29 9.03 7.68
C CYS A 235 -0.99 9.15 8.50
N GLN A 236 -0.16 10.14 8.17
CA GLN A 236 1.12 10.42 8.80
C GLN A 236 1.03 10.97 10.23
N ASP A 237 -0.15 11.43 10.68
CA ASP A 237 -0.33 11.89 12.06
C ASP A 237 -0.44 10.70 13.05
N CYS A 238 -0.73 9.50 12.53
CA CYS A 238 -0.70 8.26 13.31
C CYS A 238 0.44 7.33 12.89
N HIS A 239 0.77 7.29 11.60
CA HIS A 239 1.81 6.44 11.06
C HIS A 239 3.13 7.18 10.88
N THR A 240 4.22 6.64 11.45
CA THR A 240 5.54 7.27 11.37
C THR A 240 6.23 7.02 10.03
N GLU A 241 7.27 7.78 9.73
CA GLU A 241 8.08 7.63 8.52
C GLU A 241 8.63 6.20 8.34
N ASP A 242 9.23 5.61 9.37
CA ASP A 242 9.79 4.25 9.33
C ASP A 242 8.71 3.17 9.06
N GLN A 243 7.45 3.46 9.38
CA GLN A 243 6.36 2.55 9.02
C GLN A 243 6.11 2.52 7.52
N PHE A 244 6.24 3.66 6.83
CA PHE A 244 6.08 3.80 5.39
C PHE A 244 7.34 3.39 4.62
N HIS A 245 8.48 3.98 4.97
CA HIS A 245 9.79 3.77 4.34
C HIS A 245 10.44 2.44 4.75
N GLY A 246 9.94 1.74 5.77
CA GLY A 246 10.55 0.49 6.21
C GLY A 246 11.79 0.73 7.07
N GLY A 247 12.59 -0.32 7.23
CA GLY A 247 13.76 -0.30 8.11
C GLY A 247 14.63 -1.53 7.88
N LYS A 248 15.54 -1.81 8.81
CA LYS A 248 16.46 -2.96 8.69
C LYS A 248 15.76 -4.33 8.64
N LYS A 249 14.51 -4.43 9.11
CA LYS A 249 13.71 -5.66 9.11
C LYS A 249 12.72 -5.66 7.95
N SER A 250 12.54 -6.82 7.34
CA SER A 250 11.48 -7.06 6.34
C SER A 250 10.32 -7.85 6.97
N PRO A 251 9.29 -7.18 7.50
CA PRO A 251 8.17 -7.85 8.15
C PRO A 251 7.36 -8.70 7.15
N GLY A 252 6.71 -9.74 7.65
CA GLY A 252 5.80 -10.58 6.86
C GLY A 252 4.41 -10.00 6.70
N SER A 253 3.97 -9.17 7.66
CA SER A 253 2.68 -8.51 7.67
C SER A 253 2.76 -7.15 8.36
N MET A 254 1.72 -6.32 8.19
CA MET A 254 1.60 -5.05 8.91
C MET A 254 1.46 -5.24 10.43
N TYR A 255 1.08 -6.43 10.89
CA TYR A 255 0.94 -6.77 12.31
C TYR A 255 2.25 -7.28 12.93
N ASP A 256 3.27 -7.58 12.13
CA ASP A 256 4.58 -8.05 12.60
C ASP A 256 5.48 -6.90 13.09
N LYS A 257 5.08 -5.64 12.85
CA LYS A 257 5.81 -4.46 13.31
C LYS A 257 5.36 -4.10 14.73
N ALA A 258 6.28 -4.18 15.70
CA ALA A 258 6.03 -3.78 17.08
C ALA A 258 5.69 -2.28 17.24
N GLU A 259 6.11 -1.46 16.28
CA GLU A 259 6.03 0.00 16.35
C GLU A 259 4.76 0.59 15.69
N GLY A 260 3.76 -0.23 15.33
CA GLY A 260 2.52 0.25 14.72
C GLY A 260 1.75 1.24 15.62
N PRO A 261 0.89 2.12 15.06
CA PRO A 261 0.08 3.01 15.88
C PRO A 261 -0.83 2.20 16.81
N THR A 262 -0.93 2.65 18.05
CA THR A 262 -1.85 2.07 19.04
C THR A 262 -2.78 3.16 19.54
N CYS A 263 -3.98 2.77 19.97
CA CYS A 263 -4.89 3.75 20.60
C CYS A 263 -4.23 4.33 21.86
N VAL A 264 -3.52 3.49 22.61
CA VAL A 264 -2.95 3.84 23.90
C VAL A 264 -1.74 4.77 23.79
N SER A 265 -1.07 4.90 22.64
CA SER A 265 0.02 5.88 22.48
C SER A 265 -0.45 7.33 22.51
N CYS A 266 -1.75 7.58 22.34
CA CYS A 266 -2.36 8.92 22.45
C CYS A 266 -3.45 8.99 23.53
N HIS A 267 -3.90 7.84 24.03
CA HIS A 267 -5.01 7.72 24.99
C HIS A 267 -4.60 6.94 26.25
N GLU A 268 -3.42 7.21 26.80
CA GLU A 268 -2.94 6.55 28.02
C GLU A 268 -3.84 6.82 29.24
N GLU A 269 -4.48 7.99 29.26
CA GLU A 269 -5.34 8.47 30.34
C GLU A 269 -6.58 7.60 30.56
N ILE A 270 -6.95 6.78 29.58
CA ILE A 270 -8.11 5.88 29.68
C ILE A 270 -7.93 4.82 30.76
N TYR A 271 -6.69 4.55 31.19
CA TYR A 271 -6.35 3.64 32.28
C TYR A 271 -6.00 4.37 33.58
N MET A 272 -5.91 5.70 33.56
CA MET A 272 -5.61 6.51 34.74
C MET A 272 -6.88 6.77 35.56
N ASP A 273 -6.72 7.16 36.83
CA ASP A 273 -7.85 7.42 37.75
C ASP A 273 -8.84 8.47 37.24
N LYS A 274 -8.38 9.40 36.41
CA LYS A 274 -9.20 10.45 35.79
C LYS A 274 -9.96 9.98 34.53
N GLY A 275 -9.70 8.78 34.02
CA GLY A 275 -10.34 8.27 32.81
C GLY A 275 -11.83 7.96 33.05
N GLU A 276 -12.72 8.67 32.34
CA GLU A 276 -14.18 8.56 32.50
C GLU A 276 -14.69 7.11 32.50
N ASN A 277 -14.12 6.27 31.63
CA ASN A 277 -14.53 4.87 31.45
C ASN A 277 -13.45 3.85 31.87
N LYS A 278 -12.55 4.22 32.81
CA LYS A 278 -11.43 3.37 33.28
C LYS A 278 -11.85 1.95 33.60
N LYS A 279 -12.97 1.78 34.32
CA LYS A 279 -13.48 0.46 34.72
C LYS A 279 -13.80 -0.41 33.49
N ILE A 280 -14.45 0.15 32.47
CA ILE A 280 -14.82 -0.58 31.25
C ILE A 280 -13.58 -0.98 30.46
N HIS A 281 -12.64 -0.05 30.26
CA HIS A 281 -11.37 -0.35 29.59
C HIS A 281 -10.56 -1.41 30.35
N GLY A 282 -10.45 -1.29 31.67
CA GLY A 282 -9.75 -2.26 32.52
C GLY A 282 -10.37 -3.66 32.47
N MET A 283 -11.70 -3.77 32.42
CA MET A 283 -12.37 -5.07 32.32
C MET A 283 -12.14 -5.79 30.98
N HIS A 284 -11.91 -5.02 29.91
CA HIS A 284 -11.81 -5.51 28.53
C HIS A 284 -10.38 -5.56 27.99
N LYS A 285 -9.43 -4.96 28.71
CA LYS A 285 -8.00 -4.99 28.41
C LYS A 285 -7.54 -6.43 28.17
N ASP A 286 -6.76 -6.63 27.11
CA ASP A 286 -6.19 -7.92 26.67
C ASP A 286 -7.25 -8.99 26.32
N LYS A 287 -8.55 -8.64 26.26
CA LYS A 287 -9.64 -9.56 25.89
C LYS A 287 -10.25 -9.22 24.54
N VAL A 288 -10.48 -7.94 24.27
CA VAL A 288 -11.08 -7.43 23.03
C VAL A 288 -10.28 -6.25 22.51
N SER A 289 -10.07 -6.16 21.20
CA SER A 289 -9.35 -5.01 20.62
C SER A 289 -10.21 -3.74 20.71
N CYS A 290 -9.57 -2.57 20.76
CA CYS A 290 -10.26 -1.28 20.85
C CYS A 290 -11.31 -1.10 19.72
N GLN A 291 -11.00 -1.61 18.52
CA GLN A 291 -11.87 -1.54 17.35
C GLN A 291 -13.17 -2.33 17.53
N VAL A 292 -13.21 -3.36 18.38
CA VAL A 292 -14.47 -4.06 18.71
C VAL A 292 -15.49 -3.10 19.32
N CYS A 293 -15.04 -2.14 20.12
CA CYS A 293 -15.90 -1.12 20.73
C CYS A 293 -16.04 0.13 19.88
N HIS A 294 -15.00 0.53 19.16
CA HIS A 294 -14.94 1.86 18.55
C HIS A 294 -15.08 1.92 17.03
N ALA A 295 -14.98 0.79 16.32
CA ALA A 295 -15.22 0.78 14.88
C ALA A 295 -16.73 0.79 14.56
N GLN A 296 -17.07 1.39 13.43
CA GLN A 296 -18.39 1.26 12.81
C GLN A 296 -18.39 0.04 11.87
N ALA A 297 -19.54 -0.33 11.31
CA ALA A 297 -19.56 -1.30 10.21
C ALA A 297 -18.69 -0.83 9.04
N TYR A 298 -17.99 -1.75 8.39
CA TYR A 298 -16.95 -1.46 7.39
C TYR A 298 -17.09 -2.34 6.15
N THR A 299 -16.33 -1.99 5.11
CA THR A 299 -16.36 -2.67 3.82
C THR A 299 -15.78 -4.06 3.95
N ASN A 300 -16.51 -5.05 3.48
CA ASN A 300 -16.04 -6.42 3.27
C ASN A 300 -16.02 -6.67 1.77
N CYS A 301 -15.09 -7.52 1.32
CA CYS A 301 -14.90 -7.77 -0.11
C CYS A 301 -14.87 -9.28 -0.36
N ALA A 302 -15.57 -9.73 -1.40
CA ALA A 302 -15.52 -11.09 -1.90
C ALA A 302 -15.03 -11.08 -3.35
N SER A 303 -14.27 -12.11 -3.68
CA SER A 303 -13.76 -12.43 -5.02
C SER A 303 -12.89 -11.35 -5.64
N CYS A 304 -11.56 -11.50 -5.56
CA CYS A 304 -10.69 -10.89 -6.55
C CYS A 304 -10.62 -11.83 -7.74
N HIS A 305 -11.24 -11.45 -8.85
CA HIS A 305 -10.87 -12.07 -10.11
C HIS A 305 -9.70 -11.26 -10.67
N LEU A 306 -8.56 -11.91 -10.95
CA LEU A 306 -7.43 -11.27 -11.60
C LEU A 306 -7.68 -11.30 -13.11
N THR A 307 -8.61 -10.51 -13.64
CA THR A 307 -8.78 -10.54 -15.11
C THR A 307 -7.57 -9.93 -15.81
N ARG A 308 -7.32 -10.37 -17.04
CA ARG A 308 -6.32 -9.71 -17.92
C ARG A 308 -6.67 -8.25 -18.20
N ASP A 309 -7.96 -7.92 -18.15
CA ASP A 309 -8.53 -6.59 -18.39
C ASP A 309 -8.98 -5.94 -17.07
N TRP A 310 -8.02 -5.38 -16.33
CA TRP A 310 -8.26 -4.71 -15.04
C TRP A 310 -9.44 -3.71 -15.10
N GLY A 311 -10.34 -3.79 -14.11
CA GLY A 311 -11.53 -2.93 -14.03
C GLY A 311 -12.79 -3.54 -14.65
N LYS A 312 -12.70 -4.72 -15.27
CA LYS A 312 -13.86 -5.56 -15.62
C LYS A 312 -14.18 -6.62 -14.58
N ASP A 313 -13.36 -6.72 -13.54
CA ASP A 313 -13.55 -7.66 -12.44
C ASP A 313 -14.86 -7.35 -11.69
N LYS A 314 -15.67 -8.39 -11.48
CA LYS A 314 -16.88 -8.29 -10.66
C LYS A 314 -16.54 -8.57 -9.20
N TYR A 315 -15.97 -7.59 -8.51
CA TYR A 315 -15.82 -7.66 -7.05
C TYR A 315 -17.19 -7.43 -6.39
N LYS A 316 -17.54 -8.25 -5.40
CA LYS A 316 -18.69 -7.95 -4.54
C LYS A 316 -18.17 -7.34 -3.25
N SER A 317 -18.60 -6.12 -2.94
CA SER A 317 -18.39 -5.54 -1.62
C SER A 317 -19.71 -5.37 -0.89
N TRP A 318 -19.67 -5.39 0.44
CA TRP A 318 -20.82 -5.13 1.30
C TRP A 318 -20.36 -4.50 2.62
N ILE A 319 -21.27 -3.85 3.33
CA ILE A 319 -21.00 -3.29 4.65
C ILE A 319 -21.42 -4.31 5.71
N ASP A 320 -20.53 -4.66 6.62
CA ASP A 320 -20.81 -5.55 7.74
C ASP A 320 -19.82 -5.29 8.91
N PHE A 321 -20.10 -5.90 10.06
CA PHE A 321 -19.26 -5.85 11.24
C PHE A 321 -19.18 -7.25 11.88
N LYS A 322 -17.98 -7.83 11.93
CA LYS A 322 -17.76 -9.14 12.54
C LYS A 322 -16.66 -9.11 13.59
N ILE A 323 -16.93 -9.77 14.72
CA ILE A 323 -16.00 -10.06 15.81
C ILE A 323 -15.61 -11.53 15.70
N GLY A 324 -14.30 -11.79 15.70
CA GLY A 324 -13.76 -13.14 15.65
C GLY A 324 -12.79 -13.44 16.76
N LEU A 325 -12.28 -14.66 16.76
CA LEU A 325 -11.10 -15.01 17.54
C LEU A 325 -9.87 -14.40 16.88
N ASN A 326 -8.94 -13.91 17.70
CA ASN A 326 -7.67 -13.40 17.20
C ASN A 326 -6.76 -14.56 16.75
N PRO A 327 -6.42 -14.67 15.44
CA PRO A 327 -5.53 -15.72 14.96
C PRO A 327 -4.05 -15.45 15.28
N ASN A 328 -3.70 -14.24 15.71
CA ASN A 328 -2.34 -13.74 15.86
C ASN A 328 -2.06 -13.23 17.28
N GLN A 329 -2.58 -13.91 18.31
CA GLN A 329 -2.33 -13.50 19.70
C GLN A 329 -0.84 -13.49 20.00
N SER A 330 -0.36 -12.36 20.51
CA SER A 330 1.04 -12.13 20.88
C SER A 330 1.10 -11.08 21.97
N GLU A 331 2.28 -10.78 22.50
CA GLU A 331 2.45 -9.66 23.45
C GLU A 331 2.03 -8.31 22.84
N ALA A 332 2.27 -8.12 21.54
CA ALA A 332 1.88 -6.89 20.82
C ALA A 332 0.38 -6.84 20.47
N HIS A 333 -0.29 -7.99 20.40
CA HIS A 333 -1.73 -8.12 20.09
C HIS A 333 -2.36 -9.15 21.03
N PRO A 334 -2.49 -8.85 22.33
CA PRO A 334 -2.85 -9.84 23.35
C PRO A 334 -4.33 -10.27 23.27
N GLU A 335 -5.16 -9.52 22.57
CA GLU A 335 -6.61 -9.63 22.64
C GLU A 335 -7.11 -10.98 22.14
N ARG A 336 -8.07 -11.56 22.85
CA ARG A 336 -8.69 -12.84 22.48
C ARG A 336 -9.66 -12.69 21.31
N MET A 337 -10.30 -11.53 21.19
CA MET A 337 -11.25 -11.21 20.13
C MET A 337 -10.90 -9.90 19.44
N VAL A 338 -11.07 -9.90 18.12
CA VAL A 338 -10.72 -8.80 17.23
C VAL A 338 -11.82 -8.59 16.18
N THR A 339 -11.81 -7.45 15.52
CA THR A 339 -12.61 -7.24 14.31
C THR A 339 -12.05 -8.07 13.15
N LEU A 340 -12.92 -8.66 12.33
CA LEU A 340 -12.56 -9.43 11.14
C LEU A 340 -13.13 -8.82 9.86
N ARG A 341 -12.33 -8.81 8.79
CA ARG A 341 -12.74 -8.42 7.44
C ARG A 341 -12.67 -9.62 6.50
N HIS A 342 -13.70 -9.81 5.69
CA HIS A 342 -13.62 -10.75 4.57
C HIS A 342 -12.70 -10.19 3.49
N VAL A 343 -11.67 -10.95 3.13
CA VAL A 343 -10.73 -10.58 2.07
C VAL A 343 -11.12 -11.25 0.75
N PRO A 344 -10.87 -10.58 -0.40
CA PRO A 344 -11.34 -11.04 -1.70
C PRO A 344 -10.44 -12.15 -2.26
N VAL A 345 -10.46 -13.34 -1.65
CA VAL A 345 -9.72 -14.53 -2.12
C VAL A 345 -10.67 -15.69 -2.39
N THR A 346 -10.50 -16.37 -3.52
CA THR A 346 -11.28 -17.55 -3.94
C THR A 346 -10.37 -18.64 -4.52
N PRO A 347 -10.76 -19.92 -4.46
CA PRO A 347 -9.94 -21.02 -4.99
C PRO A 347 -9.59 -20.85 -6.48
N ASN A 348 -10.51 -20.30 -7.26
CA ASN A 348 -10.43 -20.11 -8.70
C ASN A 348 -9.82 -18.77 -9.14
N MET A 349 -9.21 -17.99 -8.23
CA MET A 349 -8.68 -16.65 -8.55
C MET A 349 -7.68 -16.64 -9.72
N PHE A 350 -6.98 -17.76 -9.95
CA PHE A 350 -5.92 -17.86 -10.96
C PHE A 350 -6.32 -18.68 -12.19
N ASP A 351 -7.57 -19.14 -12.31
CA ASP A 351 -7.99 -20.08 -13.36
C ASP A 351 -7.82 -19.53 -14.79
N GLU A 352 -7.85 -18.21 -14.99
CA GLU A 352 -7.52 -17.57 -16.30
C GLU A 352 -6.05 -17.72 -16.72
N TYR A 353 -5.15 -18.02 -15.78
CA TYR A 353 -3.72 -18.16 -16.01
C TYR A 353 -3.26 -19.61 -15.86
N VAL A 354 -3.80 -20.32 -14.87
CA VAL A 354 -3.48 -21.71 -14.58
C VAL A 354 -4.59 -22.34 -13.74
N ALA A 355 -5.05 -23.52 -14.16
CA ALA A 355 -5.98 -24.32 -13.36
C ALA A 355 -5.34 -24.74 -12.05
N ASP A 356 -6.16 -24.90 -11.00
CA ASP A 356 -5.72 -25.39 -9.69
C ASP A 356 -4.59 -24.54 -9.09
N GLY A 357 -4.60 -23.22 -9.30
CA GLY A 357 -3.56 -22.33 -8.80
C GLY A 357 -3.45 -22.32 -7.27
N LEU A 358 -4.58 -22.45 -6.56
CA LEU A 358 -4.67 -22.37 -5.10
C LEU A 358 -5.28 -23.64 -4.47
N THR A 359 -4.60 -24.78 -4.57
CA THR A 359 -5.11 -26.07 -4.05
C THR A 359 -5.09 -26.18 -2.52
N ASN A 360 -4.22 -25.45 -1.83
CA ASN A 360 -4.10 -25.49 -0.37
C ASN A 360 -4.97 -24.41 0.31
N PHE A 361 -6.22 -24.27 -0.13
CA PHE A 361 -7.04 -23.12 0.22
C PHE A 361 -7.36 -23.01 1.72
N ASP A 362 -7.46 -24.14 2.40
CA ASP A 362 -7.72 -24.25 3.84
C ASP A 362 -6.57 -23.80 4.74
N ALA A 363 -5.39 -23.53 4.17
CA ALA A 363 -4.20 -23.15 4.95
C ALA A 363 -4.31 -21.78 5.63
N ALA A 364 -5.23 -20.93 5.18
CA ALA A 364 -5.46 -19.64 5.82
C ALA A 364 -6.93 -19.19 5.73
N PRO A 365 -7.45 -18.48 6.74
CA PRO A 365 -8.79 -17.91 6.72
C PRO A 365 -9.03 -16.90 5.56
N THR A 366 -10.28 -16.83 5.10
CA THR A 366 -10.77 -15.76 4.21
C THR A 366 -11.30 -14.56 5.01
N TRP A 367 -11.68 -14.76 6.27
CA TRP A 367 -11.88 -13.71 7.25
C TRP A 367 -10.59 -13.46 8.02
N LYS A 368 -10.04 -12.25 7.94
CA LYS A 368 -8.76 -11.89 8.56
C LYS A 368 -8.93 -10.81 9.62
N MET A 369 -8.06 -10.81 10.63
CA MET A 369 -7.94 -9.69 11.55
C MET A 369 -7.83 -8.39 10.76
N THR A 370 -8.63 -7.40 11.16
CA THR A 370 -8.65 -6.07 10.54
C THR A 370 -8.59 -5.01 11.63
N THR A 371 -8.01 -3.87 11.29
CA THR A 371 -8.03 -2.63 12.07
C THR A 371 -8.81 -1.58 11.27
N PRO A 372 -10.15 -1.53 11.37
CA PRO A 372 -10.96 -0.58 10.63
C PRO A 372 -10.56 0.86 10.96
N HIS A 373 -10.51 1.71 9.95
CA HIS A 373 -10.17 3.13 10.08
C HIS A 373 -11.46 3.96 10.03
N ASN A 374 -12.38 3.72 10.95
CA ASN A 374 -13.68 4.40 11.02
C ASN A 374 -14.14 4.58 12.48
N ILE A 375 -13.17 4.92 13.34
CA ILE A 375 -13.28 4.96 14.79
C ILE A 375 -14.22 6.09 15.24
N ARG A 376 -15.10 5.78 16.20
CA ARG A 376 -15.96 6.75 16.88
C ARG A 376 -15.87 6.60 18.39
N ARG A 377 -16.00 7.71 19.12
CA ARG A 377 -16.12 7.70 20.59
C ARG A 377 -17.38 6.94 21.04
N LYS A 378 -18.50 7.13 20.34
CA LYS A 378 -19.78 6.45 20.59
C LYS A 378 -20.18 5.64 19.36
N THR A 379 -20.42 4.36 19.54
CA THR A 379 -20.86 3.38 18.52
C THR A 379 -22.10 2.63 19.02
N THR A 380 -22.68 1.80 18.16
CA THR A 380 -23.69 0.85 18.62
C THR A 380 -23.10 -0.10 19.67
N GLN A 381 -21.91 -0.65 19.45
CA GLN A 381 -21.30 -1.64 20.34
C GLN A 381 -21.06 -1.10 21.75
N ASN A 382 -20.56 0.13 21.88
CA ASN A 382 -20.16 0.68 23.18
C ASN A 382 -21.25 1.52 23.88
N SER A 383 -22.43 1.67 23.28
CA SER A 383 -23.55 2.41 23.89
C SER A 383 -24.32 1.60 24.93
N ASN A 384 -24.19 0.27 24.95
CA ASN A 384 -24.78 -0.61 25.97
C ASN A 384 -23.98 -1.93 26.07
N CYS A 385 -23.74 -2.42 27.30
CA CYS A 385 -23.06 -3.71 27.53
C CYS A 385 -23.70 -4.85 26.73
N ASN A 386 -25.02 -4.92 26.74
CA ASN A 386 -25.81 -5.93 26.07
C ASN A 386 -26.00 -5.67 24.57
N ASN A 387 -25.20 -4.80 23.94
CA ASN A 387 -25.07 -4.78 22.48
C ASN A 387 -24.01 -5.78 21.99
N CYS A 388 -23.06 -6.15 22.85
CA CYS A 388 -22.10 -7.23 22.60
C CYS A 388 -22.42 -8.46 23.46
N HIS A 389 -22.83 -8.25 24.70
CA HIS A 389 -23.20 -9.28 25.65
C HIS A 389 -24.63 -9.76 25.42
N GLY A 390 -24.88 -11.07 25.46
CA GLY A 390 -26.22 -11.63 25.36
C GLY A 390 -26.53 -12.38 24.08
N TYR A 391 -27.48 -13.31 24.19
CA TYR A 391 -27.75 -14.33 23.16
C TYR A 391 -28.30 -13.77 21.84
N ASN A 392 -28.89 -12.58 21.85
CA ASN A 392 -29.44 -11.94 20.66
C ASN A 392 -28.37 -11.22 19.81
N ASN A 393 -27.14 -11.08 20.31
CA ASN A 393 -26.04 -10.38 19.63
C ASN A 393 -25.09 -11.32 18.89
N ARG A 394 -25.46 -12.59 18.77
CA ARG A 394 -24.70 -13.61 18.03
C ARG A 394 -24.37 -13.18 16.59
N LYS A 395 -25.20 -12.35 15.98
CA LYS A 395 -24.97 -11.77 14.63
C LYS A 395 -23.69 -10.93 14.51
N LEU A 396 -23.17 -10.36 15.61
CA LEU A 396 -21.91 -9.61 15.61
C LEU A 396 -20.69 -10.52 15.55
N TYR A 397 -20.83 -11.78 15.94
CA TYR A 397 -19.72 -12.72 15.99
C TYR A 397 -19.65 -13.51 14.69
N LEU A 398 -18.45 -13.80 14.19
CA LEU A 398 -18.29 -14.66 13.02
C LEU A 398 -18.59 -16.11 13.42
N MET A 399 -19.79 -16.58 13.12
CA MET A 399 -20.25 -17.92 13.43
C MET A 399 -20.18 -18.84 12.21
N ARG A 400 -20.34 -20.15 12.45
CA ARG A 400 -20.39 -21.17 11.38
C ARG A 400 -21.44 -20.87 10.30
N GLY A 401 -22.56 -20.23 10.68
CA GLY A 401 -23.62 -19.84 9.75
C GLY A 401 -23.26 -18.68 8.84
N ASP A 402 -22.30 -17.83 9.23
CA ASP A 402 -21.83 -16.68 8.45
C ASP A 402 -20.77 -17.06 7.41
N VAL A 403 -20.29 -18.30 7.42
CA VAL A 403 -19.24 -18.79 6.53
C VAL A 403 -19.82 -19.84 5.59
N GLU A 404 -19.57 -19.64 4.30
CA GLU A 404 -19.94 -20.57 3.23
C GLU A 404 -19.43 -21.99 3.56
N PRO A 405 -20.23 -23.05 3.31
CA PRO A 405 -19.90 -24.41 3.72
C PRO A 405 -18.46 -24.85 3.42
N ASP A 406 -17.98 -24.56 2.21
CA ASP A 406 -16.67 -24.98 1.71
C ASP A 406 -15.52 -24.16 2.31
N LEU A 407 -15.80 -22.97 2.84
CA LEU A 407 -14.82 -22.08 3.48
C LEU A 407 -14.75 -22.28 5.00
N ARG A 408 -15.59 -23.13 5.60
CA ARG A 408 -15.67 -23.31 7.06
C ARG A 408 -14.40 -23.93 7.64
N LYS A 409 -13.70 -24.79 6.89
CA LYS A 409 -12.47 -25.42 7.37
C LYS A 409 -11.34 -24.38 7.46
N ALA A 410 -11.10 -23.62 6.39
CA ALA A 410 -10.19 -22.48 6.37
C ALA A 410 -10.43 -21.46 7.50
N ASN A 411 -11.69 -21.12 7.78
CA ASN A 411 -12.06 -20.08 8.75
C ASN A 411 -12.26 -20.59 10.19
N ARG A 412 -12.15 -21.90 10.44
CA ARG A 412 -12.31 -22.48 11.79
C ARG A 412 -11.51 -21.77 12.89
N PRO A 413 -10.24 -21.36 12.68
CA PRO A 413 -9.45 -20.72 13.72
C PRO A 413 -9.98 -19.35 14.17
N VAL A 414 -10.76 -18.66 13.32
CA VAL A 414 -11.25 -17.29 13.58
C VAL A 414 -12.74 -17.23 13.92
N MET A 415 -13.47 -18.33 13.71
CA MET A 415 -14.89 -18.44 14.06
C MET A 415 -15.11 -18.52 15.58
N VAL A 416 -16.18 -17.90 16.07
CA VAL A 416 -16.56 -17.90 17.47
C VAL A 416 -17.66 -18.95 17.70
N PRO A 417 -17.39 -20.03 18.47
CA PRO A 417 -18.42 -20.99 18.81
C PRO A 417 -19.46 -20.35 19.75
N PRO A 418 -20.73 -20.78 19.75
CA PRO A 418 -21.79 -20.16 20.57
C PRO A 418 -21.44 -20.08 22.06
N ALA A 419 -20.73 -21.08 22.60
CA ALA A 419 -20.29 -21.12 24.00
C ALA A 419 -19.23 -20.07 24.37
N ARG A 420 -18.57 -19.45 23.38
CA ARG A 420 -17.60 -18.36 23.58
C ARG A 420 -18.20 -16.98 23.41
N VAL A 421 -19.48 -16.86 23.03
CA VAL A 421 -20.18 -15.58 23.04
C VAL A 421 -20.47 -15.18 24.49
N PRO A 422 -20.11 -13.96 24.92
CA PRO A 422 -20.41 -13.50 26.26
C PRO A 422 -21.91 -13.54 26.56
N GLY A 423 -22.26 -14.10 27.73
CA GLY A 423 -23.63 -14.07 28.23
C GLY A 423 -24.10 -12.65 28.54
N PRO A 424 -25.42 -12.45 28.72
CA PRO A 424 -25.97 -11.14 29.04
C PRO A 424 -25.44 -10.65 30.38
N ILE A 425 -25.14 -9.35 30.47
CA ILE A 425 -24.83 -8.67 31.72
C ILE A 425 -26.15 -8.27 32.35
N LYS A 426 -26.35 -8.67 33.61
CA LYS A 426 -27.44 -8.17 34.45
C LYS A 426 -26.91 -6.94 35.17
N ASP A 427 -27.71 -5.88 35.16
CA ASP A 427 -27.39 -4.62 35.84
C ASP A 427 -27.22 -4.81 37.35
#